data_AF-A0A6B2LZV2-F1
#
_entry.id   AF-A0A6B2LZV2-F1
#
_cell.length_a   1.000
_cell.length_b   1.000
_cell.length_c   1.000
_cell.angle_alpha   90.00
_cell.angle_beta   90.00
_cell.angle_gamma   90.00
#
_symmetry.space_group_name_H-M   'P 1'
#
loop_
_entity.id
_entity.type
_entity.pdbx_description
1 polymer ?
#
loop_
_entity_poly.entity_id
_entity_poly.type
_entity_poly.pdbx_seq_one_letter_code
_entity_poly.pdbx_strand_id
1 'polypeptide(L)'
;MSDQGSREFLEERLASTLAEAENLKIQADTALKYAEQVWWAWNLRRKRLKIHAAGECILGYPHEDMEHSEQFWWDRIHPEDLLEVQQSLEIALKSPERIWRCEHRFMDVTGDWVWVEQAGFVHQSDAEGNPVEMVGTTRKTQERYQLLDLFRGSETLIDALVRSAPVAFWVRGPEGIILLSSQVMKEWFGPFNTTGAVDKLAKPEDLASWHKEYQAALLNTHSSRKRPLLLNDGSWKQFEHHLIPLTQGLETFAVLEVFIPL
;
A
#
# COMPACT_ATOMS: atom_id res chain seq x y z
N MET A 1 -43.87 -48.73 9.16
CA MET A 1 -43.67 -48.01 7.89
C MET A 1 -43.41 -46.51 8.12
N SER A 2 -42.52 -46.10 9.04
CA SER A 2 -42.35 -44.66 9.34
C SER A 2 -40.97 -44.28 9.89
N ASP A 3 -39.93 -45.01 9.51
CA ASP A 3 -38.54 -44.68 9.83
C ASP A 3 -37.71 -44.53 8.54
N GLN A 4 -37.95 -45.43 7.59
CA GLN A 4 -37.31 -45.45 6.28
C GLN A 4 -37.64 -44.20 5.42
N GLY A 5 -38.90 -43.75 5.39
CA GLY A 5 -39.30 -42.55 4.65
C GLY A 5 -38.84 -41.23 5.30
N SER A 6 -38.66 -41.21 6.63
CA SER A 6 -38.08 -40.06 7.34
C SER A 6 -36.57 -39.97 7.10
N ARG A 7 -35.89 -41.11 7.00
CA ARG A 7 -34.47 -41.19 6.69
C ARG A 7 -34.18 -40.81 5.24
N GLU A 8 -34.95 -41.32 4.28
CA GLU A 8 -34.82 -40.93 2.86
C GLU A 8 -35.06 -39.41 2.67
N PHE A 9 -36.06 -38.84 3.34
CA PHE A 9 -36.31 -37.40 3.30
C PHE A 9 -35.15 -36.59 3.91
N LEU A 10 -34.54 -37.07 5.00
CA LEU A 10 -33.36 -36.41 5.60
C LEU A 10 -32.12 -36.54 4.73
N GLU A 11 -31.91 -37.69 4.08
CA GLU A 11 -30.80 -37.94 3.16
C GLU A 11 -30.94 -37.06 1.90
N GLU A 12 -32.14 -36.95 1.33
CA GLU A 12 -32.44 -36.09 0.18
C GLU A 12 -32.26 -34.60 0.54
N ARG A 13 -32.74 -34.18 1.72
CA ARG A 13 -32.56 -32.80 2.17
C ARG A 13 -31.09 -32.48 2.47
N LEU A 14 -30.35 -33.42 3.06
CA LEU A 14 -28.91 -33.28 3.30
C LEU A 14 -28.15 -33.14 1.97
N ALA A 15 -28.44 -34.01 1.00
CA ALA A 15 -27.84 -33.95 -0.33
C ALA A 15 -28.14 -32.62 -1.04
N SER A 16 -29.38 -32.13 -0.96
CA SER A 16 -29.76 -30.83 -1.51
C SER A 16 -28.99 -29.69 -0.85
N THR A 17 -28.91 -29.67 0.48
CA THR A 17 -28.18 -28.61 1.21
C THR A 17 -26.68 -28.64 0.96
N LEU A 18 -26.09 -29.83 0.80
CA LEU A 18 -24.67 -29.98 0.46
C LEU A 18 -24.40 -29.44 -0.95
N ALA A 19 -25.25 -29.78 -1.92
CA ALA A 19 -25.12 -29.28 -3.28
C ALA A 19 -25.25 -27.75 -3.36
N GLU A 20 -26.19 -27.16 -2.59
CA GLU A 20 -26.32 -25.70 -2.49
C GLU A 20 -25.08 -25.04 -1.88
N ALA A 21 -24.54 -25.61 -0.80
CA ALA A 21 -23.33 -25.10 -0.15
C ALA A 21 -22.09 -25.20 -1.05
N GLU A 22 -21.95 -26.30 -1.79
CA GLU A 22 -20.88 -26.48 -2.79
C GLU A 22 -20.98 -25.42 -3.90
N ASN A 23 -22.18 -25.15 -4.40
CA ASN A 23 -22.40 -24.16 -5.43
C ASN A 23 -22.07 -22.74 -4.94
N LEU A 24 -22.50 -22.38 -3.71
CA LEU A 24 -22.17 -21.09 -3.10
C LEU A 24 -20.65 -20.93 -2.90
N LYS A 25 -19.96 -22.00 -2.48
CA LYS A 25 -18.50 -21.99 -2.36
C LYS A 25 -17.85 -21.70 -3.71
N ILE A 26 -18.26 -22.39 -4.77
CA ILE A 26 -17.73 -22.16 -6.13
C ILE A 26 -17.97 -20.71 -6.58
N GLN A 27 -19.16 -20.16 -6.33
CA GLN A 27 -19.48 -18.78 -6.68
C GLN A 27 -18.61 -17.77 -5.91
N ALA A 28 -18.44 -17.97 -4.60
CA ALA A 28 -17.60 -17.12 -3.76
C ALA A 28 -16.12 -17.18 -4.18
N ASP A 29 -15.59 -18.39 -4.40
CA ASP A 29 -14.23 -18.62 -4.88
C ASP A 29 -14.03 -17.96 -6.26
N THR A 30 -15.00 -18.07 -7.16
CA THR A 30 -14.97 -17.42 -8.48
C THR A 30 -14.97 -15.89 -8.35
N ALA A 31 -15.83 -15.33 -7.50
CA ALA A 31 -15.89 -13.88 -7.28
C ALA A 31 -14.57 -13.34 -6.71
N LEU A 32 -13.98 -14.04 -5.73
CA LEU A 32 -12.69 -13.66 -5.13
C LEU A 32 -11.53 -13.78 -6.12
N LYS A 33 -11.54 -14.79 -6.99
CA LYS A 33 -10.59 -14.92 -8.09
C LYS A 33 -10.60 -13.68 -9.00
N TYR A 34 -11.77 -13.27 -9.47
CA TYR A 34 -11.91 -12.10 -10.36
C TYR A 34 -11.69 -10.78 -9.65
N ALA A 35 -11.89 -10.72 -8.33
CA ALA A 35 -11.55 -9.57 -7.49
C ALA A 35 -10.06 -9.48 -7.16
N GLU A 36 -9.24 -10.42 -7.66
CA GLU A 36 -7.83 -10.56 -7.30
C GLU A 36 -7.66 -10.54 -5.77
N GLN A 37 -8.41 -11.42 -5.10
CA GLN A 37 -8.24 -11.68 -3.67
C GLN A 37 -8.13 -13.17 -3.38
N VAL A 38 -7.37 -13.48 -2.34
CA VAL A 38 -7.33 -14.79 -1.70
C VAL A 38 -8.03 -14.64 -0.36
N TRP A 39 -8.79 -15.65 0.07
CA TRP A 39 -9.33 -15.66 1.42
C TRP A 39 -8.67 -16.74 2.26
N TRP A 40 -8.73 -16.57 3.57
CA TRP A 40 -8.07 -17.47 4.51
C TRP A 40 -8.89 -17.59 5.79
N ALA A 41 -8.72 -18.72 6.46
CA ALA A 41 -9.26 -19.00 7.77
C ALA A 41 -8.11 -19.37 8.71
N TRP A 42 -7.95 -18.61 9.78
CA TRP A 42 -6.93 -18.82 10.79
C TRP A 42 -7.56 -19.27 12.10
N ASN A 43 -7.30 -20.53 12.45
CA ASN A 43 -7.60 -21.04 13.77
C ASN A 43 -6.53 -20.56 14.76
N LEU A 44 -6.86 -19.55 15.56
CA LEU A 44 -5.96 -18.90 16.50
C LEU A 44 -5.58 -19.82 17.67
N ARG A 45 -6.47 -20.75 18.06
CA ARG A 45 -6.21 -21.72 19.13
C ARG A 45 -5.24 -22.81 18.68
N ARG A 46 -5.44 -23.35 17.47
CA ARG A 46 -4.61 -24.44 16.89
C ARG A 46 -3.38 -23.92 16.15
N LYS A 47 -3.28 -22.61 15.96
CA LYS A 47 -2.19 -21.96 15.22
C LYS A 47 -2.07 -22.49 13.79
N ARG A 48 -3.24 -22.69 13.16
CA ARG A 48 -3.38 -23.25 11.82
C ARG A 48 -4.02 -22.25 10.89
N LEU A 49 -3.35 -21.97 9.78
CA LEU A 49 -3.83 -21.09 8.73
C LEU A 49 -4.21 -21.94 7.53
N LYS A 50 -5.48 -21.87 7.14
CA LYS A 50 -5.95 -22.44 5.89
C LYS A 50 -6.11 -21.32 4.87
N ILE A 51 -5.45 -21.46 3.73
CA ILE A 51 -5.53 -20.51 2.63
C ILE A 51 -6.46 -21.09 1.58
N HIS A 52 -7.49 -20.34 1.23
CA HIS A 52 -8.47 -20.69 0.22
C HIS A 52 -8.24 -19.78 -0.99
N ALA A 53 -7.44 -20.26 -1.93
CA ALA A 53 -7.22 -19.59 -3.21
C ALA A 53 -8.11 -20.24 -4.28
N ALA A 54 -8.66 -19.44 -5.20
CA ALA A 54 -9.38 -19.97 -6.36
C ALA A 54 -8.49 -19.89 -7.60
N GLY A 55 -7.71 -20.95 -7.87
CA GLY A 55 -6.72 -21.00 -8.96
C GLY A 55 -5.27 -20.79 -8.50
N GLU A 56 -4.37 -20.42 -9.42
CA GLU A 56 -3.03 -19.93 -9.05
C GLU A 56 -3.23 -18.76 -8.09
N CYS A 57 -2.80 -18.93 -6.84
CA CYS A 57 -2.88 -17.89 -5.83
C CYS A 57 -2.23 -16.62 -6.39
N ILE A 58 -2.70 -15.45 -5.99
CA ILE A 58 -2.09 -14.16 -6.39
C ILE A 58 -0.63 -14.06 -5.90
N LEU A 59 -0.32 -14.85 -4.87
CA LEU A 59 1.00 -15.05 -4.32
C LEU A 59 1.78 -16.18 -5.03
N GLY A 60 1.22 -16.75 -6.09
CA GLY A 60 1.71 -17.83 -6.95
C GLY A 60 1.73 -19.23 -6.33
N TYR A 61 1.23 -19.39 -5.10
CA TYR A 61 1.13 -20.72 -4.47
C TYR A 61 0.09 -21.58 -5.21
N PRO A 62 0.39 -22.88 -5.46
CA PRO A 62 -0.55 -23.77 -6.10
C PRO A 62 -1.82 -23.91 -5.27
N HIS A 63 -2.93 -24.15 -5.96
CA HIS A 63 -4.23 -24.45 -5.37
C HIS A 63 -4.18 -25.80 -4.66
N GLU A 64 -3.65 -25.80 -3.44
CA GLU A 64 -3.82 -26.90 -2.52
C GLU A 64 -4.56 -26.33 -1.31
N ASP A 65 -5.64 -26.99 -0.90
CA ASP A 65 -6.42 -26.75 0.33
C ASP A 65 -5.54 -27.07 1.56
N MET A 66 -4.33 -26.51 1.61
CA MET A 66 -3.30 -26.80 2.57
C MET A 66 -3.51 -25.99 3.83
N GLU A 67 -3.60 -26.73 4.92
CA GLU A 67 -3.51 -26.18 6.24
C GLU A 67 -2.02 -26.00 6.59
N HIS A 68 -1.62 -24.76 6.78
CA HIS A 68 -0.27 -24.40 7.19
C HIS A 68 -0.23 -24.11 8.70
N SER A 69 0.96 -24.13 9.29
CA SER A 69 1.14 -23.50 10.60
C SER A 69 1.06 -21.98 10.46
N GLU A 70 0.73 -21.27 11.53
CA GLU A 70 0.82 -19.80 11.54
C GLU A 70 2.23 -19.29 11.18
N GLN A 71 3.26 -20.09 11.49
CA GLN A 71 4.66 -19.76 11.20
C GLN A 71 4.90 -19.64 9.69
N PHE A 72 4.17 -20.39 8.86
CA PHE A 72 4.24 -20.25 7.41
C PHE A 72 3.97 -18.81 6.97
N TRP A 73 3.02 -18.14 7.62
CA TRP A 73 2.67 -16.75 7.32
C TRP A 73 3.70 -15.80 7.94
N TRP A 74 4.06 -15.99 9.21
CA TRP A 74 5.06 -15.14 9.88
C TRP A 74 6.43 -15.12 9.19
N ASP A 75 6.91 -16.26 8.69
CA ASP A 75 8.19 -16.39 8.00
C ASP A 75 8.21 -15.67 6.63
N ARG A 76 7.03 -15.35 6.10
CA ARG A 76 6.85 -14.69 4.80
C ARG A 76 6.54 -13.22 4.91
N ILE A 77 6.50 -12.67 6.12
CA ILE A 77 6.42 -11.22 6.32
C ILE A 77 7.83 -10.66 6.32
N HIS A 78 8.02 -9.52 5.66
CA HIS A 78 9.33 -8.88 5.64
C HIS A 78 9.80 -8.57 7.08
N PRO A 79 11.08 -8.81 7.43
CA PRO A 79 11.56 -8.67 8.81
C PRO A 79 11.35 -7.27 9.43
N GLU A 80 11.40 -6.22 8.61
CA GLU A 80 11.13 -4.84 9.05
C GLU A 80 9.66 -4.58 9.39
N ASP A 81 8.74 -5.31 8.77
CA ASP A 81 7.29 -5.09 8.94
C ASP A 81 6.71 -5.99 10.04
N LEU A 82 7.40 -7.10 10.35
CA LEU A 82 6.92 -8.16 11.25
C LEU A 82 6.43 -7.63 12.61
N LEU A 83 7.18 -6.73 13.24
CA LEU A 83 6.84 -6.21 14.57
C LEU A 83 5.56 -5.38 14.55
N GLU A 84 5.39 -4.52 13.55
CA GLU A 84 4.21 -3.67 13.39
C GLU A 84 2.96 -4.50 13.07
N VAL A 85 3.12 -5.50 12.20
CA VAL A 85 2.05 -6.45 11.87
C VAL A 85 1.58 -7.19 13.14
N GLN A 86 2.51 -7.74 13.94
CA GLN A 86 2.18 -8.44 15.19
C GLN A 86 1.43 -7.54 16.17
N GLN A 87 1.90 -6.30 16.36
CA GLN A 87 1.27 -5.35 17.27
C GLN A 87 -0.12 -4.95 16.80
N SER A 88 -0.29 -4.63 15.51
CA SER A 88 -1.59 -4.26 14.94
C SER A 88 -2.61 -5.39 15.05
N LEU A 89 -2.18 -6.64 14.84
CA LEU A 89 -3.01 -7.81 15.01
C LEU A 89 -3.42 -8.00 16.47
N GLU A 90 -2.48 -7.89 17.41
CA GLU A 90 -2.79 -8.02 18.84
C GLU A 90 -3.79 -6.96 19.31
N ILE A 91 -3.65 -5.72 18.83
CA ILE A 91 -4.60 -4.63 19.09
C ILE A 91 -5.99 -4.99 18.54
N ALA A 92 -6.08 -5.42 17.29
CA ALA A 92 -7.35 -5.79 16.66
C ALA A 92 -8.03 -6.98 17.36
N LEU A 93 -7.24 -7.98 17.78
CA LEU A 93 -7.76 -9.13 18.52
C LEU A 93 -8.32 -8.73 19.90
N LYS A 94 -7.86 -7.64 20.50
CA LYS A 94 -8.40 -7.13 21.79
C LYS A 94 -9.49 -6.08 21.62
N SER A 95 -9.69 -5.58 20.40
CA SER A 95 -10.63 -4.51 20.13
C SER A 95 -12.09 -5.01 20.17
N PRO A 96 -13.07 -4.16 20.53
CA PRO A 96 -14.48 -4.51 20.46
C PRO A 96 -14.94 -4.86 19.04
N GLU A 97 -14.37 -4.18 18.04
CA GLU A 97 -14.72 -4.34 16.62
C GLU A 97 -14.19 -5.65 16.05
N ARG A 98 -13.09 -6.19 16.59
CA ARG A 98 -12.45 -7.44 16.16
C ARG A 98 -12.14 -7.48 14.66
N ILE A 99 -11.91 -6.31 14.07
CA ILE A 99 -11.54 -6.12 12.67
C ILE A 99 -10.08 -5.72 12.64
N TRP A 100 -9.32 -6.38 11.78
CA TRP A 100 -7.92 -6.10 11.54
C TRP A 100 -7.72 -5.70 10.07
N ARG A 101 -6.91 -4.68 9.85
CA ARG A 101 -6.42 -4.31 8.52
C ARG A 101 -4.95 -3.93 8.61
N CYS A 102 -4.16 -4.39 7.66
CA CYS A 102 -2.73 -4.11 7.63
C CYS A 102 -2.22 -4.17 6.18
N GLU A 103 -1.30 -3.27 5.85
CA GLU A 103 -0.50 -3.33 4.62
C GLU A 103 0.94 -3.63 4.98
N HIS A 104 1.56 -4.63 4.34
CA HIS A 104 2.95 -5.01 4.59
C HIS A 104 3.54 -5.75 3.40
N ARG A 105 4.86 -5.96 3.42
CA ARG A 105 5.56 -6.79 2.43
C ARG A 105 5.44 -8.26 2.80
N PHE A 106 5.06 -9.06 1.80
CA PHE A 106 4.92 -10.50 1.89
C PHE A 106 5.78 -11.20 0.82
N MET A 107 6.36 -12.35 1.13
CA MET A 107 7.17 -13.13 0.19
C MET A 107 6.25 -14.00 -0.68
N ASP A 108 6.26 -13.76 -1.99
CA ASP A 108 5.55 -14.60 -2.95
C ASP A 108 6.30 -15.94 -3.22
N VAL A 109 5.76 -16.78 -4.10
CA VAL A 109 6.40 -18.05 -4.46
C VAL A 109 7.72 -17.92 -5.20
N THR A 110 7.97 -16.80 -5.89
CA THR A 110 9.25 -16.59 -6.58
C THR A 110 10.34 -16.18 -5.61
N GLY A 111 9.97 -15.85 -4.37
CA GLY A 111 10.86 -15.37 -3.32
C GLY A 111 10.99 -13.86 -3.31
N ASP A 112 10.17 -13.15 -4.10
CA ASP A 112 10.17 -11.70 -4.20
C ASP A 112 9.25 -11.10 -3.14
N TRP A 113 9.60 -9.90 -2.67
CA TRP A 113 8.76 -9.15 -1.75
C TRP A 113 7.69 -8.38 -2.52
N VAL A 114 6.44 -8.61 -2.16
CA VAL A 114 5.28 -7.94 -2.74
C VAL A 114 4.47 -7.25 -1.66
N TRP A 115 3.89 -6.10 -1.99
CA TRP A 115 2.97 -5.43 -1.07
C TRP A 115 1.62 -6.11 -1.10
N VAL A 116 1.09 -6.38 0.09
CA VAL A 116 -0.23 -6.96 0.28
C VAL A 116 -1.02 -6.11 1.25
N GLU A 117 -2.32 -6.00 0.98
CA GLU A 117 -3.30 -5.57 1.96
C GLU A 117 -3.98 -6.82 2.51
N GLN A 118 -3.98 -6.94 3.84
CA GLN A 118 -4.73 -7.95 4.55
C GLN A 118 -5.85 -7.29 5.34
N ALA A 119 -7.03 -7.88 5.25
CA ALA A 119 -8.19 -7.51 6.06
C ALA A 119 -8.77 -8.78 6.66
N GLY A 120 -9.01 -8.80 7.96
CA GLY A 120 -9.64 -9.95 8.60
C GLY A 120 -10.53 -9.55 9.76
N PHE A 121 -11.38 -10.49 10.17
CA PHE A 121 -12.30 -10.32 11.28
C PHE A 121 -12.38 -11.61 12.10
N VAL A 122 -12.60 -11.48 13.40
CA VAL A 122 -12.83 -12.64 14.27
C VAL A 122 -14.23 -13.18 13.98
N HIS A 123 -14.28 -14.33 13.32
CA HIS A 123 -15.52 -15.02 12.94
C HIS A 123 -16.13 -15.75 14.13
N GLN A 124 -15.29 -16.34 14.97
CA GLN A 124 -15.73 -17.14 16.11
C GLN A 124 -14.92 -16.82 17.37
N SER A 125 -15.63 -16.72 18.50
CA SER A 125 -15.06 -16.61 19.84
C SER A 125 -15.57 -17.73 20.74
N ASP A 126 -14.84 -18.05 21.81
CA ASP A 126 -15.29 -19.01 22.84
C ASP A 126 -16.27 -18.38 23.83
N ALA A 127 -16.73 -19.17 24.81
CA ALA A 127 -17.68 -18.75 25.83
C ALA A 127 -17.13 -17.64 26.75
N GLU A 128 -15.81 -17.51 26.87
CA GLU A 128 -15.15 -16.44 27.62
C GLU A 128 -14.87 -15.19 26.77
N GLY A 129 -15.20 -15.23 25.46
CA GLY A 129 -15.00 -14.12 24.53
C GLY A 129 -13.60 -14.06 23.92
N ASN A 130 -12.79 -15.12 24.03
CA ASN A 130 -11.49 -15.18 23.36
C ASN A 130 -11.66 -15.54 21.88
N PRO A 131 -10.89 -14.91 20.96
CA PRO A 131 -10.90 -15.27 19.55
C PRO A 131 -10.49 -16.73 19.32
N VAL A 132 -11.28 -17.46 18.55
CA VAL A 132 -11.03 -18.85 18.17
C VAL A 132 -10.64 -18.94 16.69
N GLU A 133 -11.39 -18.25 15.85
CA GLU A 133 -11.21 -18.28 14.40
C GLU A 133 -11.33 -16.88 13.82
N MET A 134 -10.38 -16.54 12.96
CA MET A 134 -10.36 -15.31 12.19
C MET A 134 -10.43 -15.67 10.72
N VAL A 135 -11.24 -14.97 9.96
CA VAL A 135 -11.27 -15.13 8.49
C VAL A 135 -10.97 -13.78 7.85
N GLY A 136 -10.39 -13.82 6.67
CA GLY A 136 -9.98 -12.59 6.02
C GLY A 136 -9.63 -12.78 4.56
N THR A 137 -9.26 -11.67 3.94
CA THR A 137 -8.77 -11.64 2.58
C THR A 137 -7.35 -11.07 2.53
N THR A 138 -6.66 -11.41 1.46
CA THR A 138 -5.36 -10.88 1.09
C THR A 138 -5.42 -10.54 -0.37
N ARG A 139 -5.07 -9.30 -0.69
CA ARG A 139 -4.91 -8.85 -2.06
C ARG A 139 -3.51 -8.28 -2.23
N LYS A 140 -2.86 -8.60 -3.34
CA LYS A 140 -1.64 -7.92 -3.73
C LYS A 140 -2.02 -6.51 -4.14
N THR A 141 -1.35 -5.52 -3.58
CA THR A 141 -1.58 -4.13 -3.95
C THR A 141 -0.52 -3.73 -4.98
N GLN A 142 -0.94 -3.53 -6.23
CA GLN A 142 -0.03 -3.18 -7.33
C GLN A 142 0.40 -1.68 -7.28
N GLU A 143 -0.18 -0.85 -6.42
CA GLU A 143 -0.28 0.60 -6.73
C GLU A 143 0.19 1.60 -5.67
N ARG A 144 0.98 1.21 -4.65
CA ARG A 144 1.49 2.22 -3.71
C ARG A 144 2.99 2.20 -3.44
N TYR A 145 3.67 1.10 -3.74
CA TYR A 145 5.04 0.92 -3.29
C TYR A 145 6.04 0.45 -4.35
N GLN A 146 5.63 0.20 -5.60
CA GLN A 146 6.63 0.05 -6.68
C GLN A 146 7.44 1.34 -6.86
N LEU A 147 6.86 2.51 -6.56
CA LEU A 147 7.60 3.77 -6.49
C LEU A 147 8.50 3.83 -5.26
N LEU A 148 8.02 3.46 -4.07
CA LEU A 148 8.83 3.49 -2.83
C LEU A 148 9.96 2.45 -2.82
N ASP A 149 9.77 1.26 -3.40
CA ASP A 149 10.80 0.24 -3.57
C ASP A 149 11.74 0.55 -4.75
N LEU A 150 11.27 1.23 -5.81
CA LEU A 150 12.15 1.81 -6.84
C LEU A 150 12.97 2.99 -6.27
N PHE A 151 12.40 3.78 -5.36
CA PHE A 151 13.11 4.84 -4.62
C PHE A 151 14.10 4.25 -3.60
N ARG A 152 13.78 3.14 -2.93
CA ARG A 152 14.66 2.45 -1.96
C ARG A 152 15.78 1.66 -2.63
N GLY A 153 15.49 0.92 -3.70
CA GLY A 153 16.52 0.22 -4.50
C GLY A 153 17.46 1.19 -5.22
N SER A 154 16.99 2.42 -5.44
CA SER A 154 17.78 3.52 -5.97
C SER A 154 18.27 4.49 -4.89
N GLU A 155 18.22 4.18 -3.59
CA GLU A 155 18.85 5.05 -2.60
C GLU A 155 20.34 5.20 -2.91
N THR A 156 21.07 4.17 -3.29
CA THR A 156 22.50 4.36 -3.58
C THR A 156 22.76 5.16 -4.86
N LEU A 157 21.94 5.03 -5.91
CA LEU A 157 22.14 5.74 -7.18
C LEU A 157 21.50 7.11 -7.21
N ILE A 158 20.27 7.28 -6.72
CA ILE A 158 19.62 8.58 -6.56
C ILE A 158 20.33 9.35 -5.46
N ASP A 159 20.66 8.79 -4.29
CA ASP A 159 21.44 9.53 -3.28
C ASP A 159 22.87 9.80 -3.79
N ALA A 160 23.50 8.92 -4.59
CA ALA A 160 24.76 9.26 -5.26
C ALA A 160 24.59 10.35 -6.33
N LEU A 161 23.56 10.33 -7.18
CA LEU A 161 23.30 11.34 -8.21
C LEU A 161 22.91 12.69 -7.58
N VAL A 162 22.10 12.66 -6.52
CA VAL A 162 21.64 13.82 -5.73
C VAL A 162 22.78 14.40 -4.87
N ARG A 163 23.69 13.57 -4.33
CA ARG A 163 24.89 14.05 -3.62
C ARG A 163 26.00 14.48 -4.57
N SER A 164 26.11 13.88 -5.75
CA SER A 164 27.16 14.19 -6.73
C SER A 164 26.82 15.39 -7.62
N ALA A 165 25.54 15.64 -7.88
CA ALA A 165 25.08 16.80 -8.63
C ALA A 165 24.59 17.90 -7.65
N PRO A 166 25.20 19.10 -7.63
CA PRO A 166 24.81 20.19 -6.74
C PRO A 166 23.54 20.87 -7.25
N VAL A 167 22.41 20.15 -7.24
CA VAL A 167 21.14 20.61 -7.79
C VAL A 167 20.15 20.81 -6.65
N ALA A 168 19.60 22.02 -6.56
CA ALA A 168 18.51 22.31 -5.64
C ALA A 168 17.21 21.75 -6.23
N PHE A 169 16.62 20.75 -5.58
CA PHE A 169 15.31 20.23 -5.92
C PHE A 169 14.51 19.77 -4.69
N TRP A 170 13.21 19.65 -4.88
CA TRP A 170 12.30 18.93 -3.98
C TRP A 170 11.23 18.16 -4.78
N VAL A 171 10.53 17.24 -4.13
CA VAL A 171 9.37 16.54 -4.68
C VAL A 171 8.16 16.90 -3.83
N ARG A 172 7.08 17.34 -4.47
CA ARG A 172 5.83 17.69 -3.80
C ARG A 172 4.68 16.80 -4.26
N GLY A 173 3.86 16.36 -3.31
CA GLY A 173 2.62 15.62 -3.58
C GLY A 173 1.45 16.54 -3.95
N PRO A 174 0.29 16.01 -4.37
CA PRO A 174 -0.87 16.82 -4.81
C PRO A 174 -1.36 17.82 -3.76
N GLU A 175 -1.29 17.44 -2.48
CA GLU A 175 -1.64 18.27 -1.31
C GLU A 175 -0.58 19.35 -0.97
N GLY A 176 0.48 19.47 -1.79
CA GLY A 176 1.58 20.41 -1.56
C GLY A 176 2.56 20.00 -0.46
N ILE A 177 2.42 18.78 0.07
CA ILE A 177 3.36 18.19 1.04
C ILE A 177 4.69 17.88 0.33
N ILE A 178 5.80 18.29 0.95
CA ILE A 178 7.14 17.98 0.46
C ILE A 178 7.47 16.53 0.86
N LEU A 179 7.63 15.66 -0.14
CA LEU A 179 7.94 14.24 0.02
C LEU A 179 9.45 14.01 0.09
N LEU A 180 10.23 14.83 -0.63
CA LEU A 180 11.69 14.74 -0.70
C LEU A 180 12.28 16.13 -0.88
N SER A 181 13.43 16.40 -0.28
CA SER A 181 14.17 17.67 -0.46
C SER A 181 15.67 17.42 -0.42
N SER A 182 16.37 17.89 -1.46
CA SER A 182 17.82 17.79 -1.58
C SER A 182 18.55 18.59 -0.50
N GLN A 183 19.80 18.22 -0.23
CA GLN A 183 20.65 18.95 0.71
C GLN A 183 20.91 20.39 0.24
N VAL A 184 21.18 20.59 -1.06
CA VAL A 184 21.41 21.91 -1.66
C VAL A 184 20.18 22.81 -1.52
N MET A 185 18.97 22.26 -1.67
CA MET A 185 17.73 23.00 -1.42
C MET A 185 17.67 23.56 0.00
N LYS A 186 18.03 22.74 1.01
CA LYS A 186 18.05 23.16 2.42
C LYS A 186 19.13 24.20 2.69
N GLU A 187 20.28 24.10 2.04
CA GLU A 187 21.38 25.06 2.19
C GLU A 187 21.05 26.42 1.58
N TRP A 188 20.51 26.43 0.36
CA TRP A 188 20.22 27.65 -0.37
C TRP A 188 18.99 28.38 0.16
N PHE A 189 17.98 27.65 0.61
CA PHE A 189 16.67 28.22 0.90
C PHE A 189 16.17 27.98 2.33
N GLY A 190 16.88 27.16 3.10
CA GLY A 190 16.50 26.79 4.46
C GLY A 190 15.64 25.52 4.54
N PRO A 191 15.45 24.96 5.75
CA PRO A 191 14.61 23.79 5.94
C PRO A 191 13.12 24.15 5.78
N PHE A 192 12.44 23.42 4.90
CA PHE A 192 10.99 23.49 4.74
C PHE A 192 10.38 22.17 5.19
N ASN A 193 9.53 22.22 6.20
CA ASN A 193 8.97 21.03 6.83
C ASN A 193 7.44 20.91 6.63
N THR A 194 6.81 21.86 5.92
CA THR A 194 5.35 21.98 5.79
C THR A 194 4.92 22.58 4.45
N THR A 195 3.61 22.58 4.20
CA THR A 195 2.94 23.42 3.21
C THR A 195 3.32 24.90 3.39
N GLY A 196 3.31 25.69 2.30
CA GLY A 196 3.65 27.13 2.31
C GLY A 196 5.13 27.48 2.10
N ALA A 197 5.97 26.52 1.71
CA ALA A 197 7.39 26.78 1.43
C ALA A 197 7.62 27.80 0.29
N VAL A 198 6.75 27.77 -0.72
CA VAL A 198 6.81 28.67 -1.89
C VAL A 198 6.65 30.15 -1.48
N ASP A 199 5.84 30.42 -0.46
CA ASP A 199 5.58 31.78 0.03
C ASP A 199 6.83 32.46 0.61
N LYS A 200 7.83 31.65 1.02
CA LYS A 200 9.12 32.11 1.54
C LYS A 200 10.18 32.28 0.45
N LEU A 201 9.95 31.71 -0.73
CA LEU A 201 10.91 31.65 -1.84
C LEU A 201 10.62 32.68 -2.92
N ALA A 202 9.33 32.91 -3.19
CA ALA A 202 8.86 33.71 -4.29
C ALA A 202 8.27 35.04 -3.79
N LYS A 203 8.22 36.02 -4.68
CA LYS A 203 7.51 37.27 -4.37
C LYS A 203 6.00 37.01 -4.32
N PRO A 204 5.23 37.75 -3.49
CA PRO A 204 3.78 37.59 -3.40
C PRO A 204 3.07 37.69 -4.75
N GLU A 205 3.53 38.56 -5.66
CA GLU A 205 2.98 38.71 -7.01
C GLU A 205 3.15 37.47 -7.90
N ASP A 206 4.15 36.63 -7.64
CA ASP A 206 4.48 35.45 -8.45
C ASP A 206 3.78 34.17 -7.97
N LEU A 207 3.22 34.18 -6.75
CA LEU A 207 2.60 33.00 -6.11
C LEU A 207 1.41 32.46 -6.90
N ALA A 208 0.58 33.35 -7.46
CA ALA A 208 -0.58 32.94 -8.26
C ALA A 208 -0.17 32.19 -9.54
N SER A 209 0.89 32.67 -10.22
CA SER A 209 1.43 32.00 -11.40
C SER A 209 2.04 30.66 -11.03
N TRP A 210 2.77 30.59 -9.92
CA TRP A 210 3.36 29.34 -9.43
C TRP A 210 2.29 28.29 -9.12
N HIS A 211 1.24 28.67 -8.39
CA HIS A 211 0.15 27.75 -8.05
C HIS A 211 -0.53 27.20 -9.31
N LYS A 212 -0.80 28.07 -10.29
CA LYS A 212 -1.38 27.67 -11.58
C LYS A 212 -0.49 26.68 -12.33
N GLU A 213 0.81 26.91 -12.38
CA GLU A 213 1.78 26.02 -13.02
C GLU A 213 1.86 24.68 -12.29
N TYR A 214 1.81 24.69 -10.96
CA TYR A 214 1.79 23.48 -10.17
C TYR A 214 0.54 22.62 -10.44
N GLN A 215 -0.64 23.25 -10.52
CA GLN A 215 -1.88 22.55 -10.89
C GLN A 215 -1.80 21.99 -12.32
N ALA A 216 -1.21 22.73 -13.26
CA ALA A 216 -0.98 22.22 -14.61
C ALA A 216 0.00 21.03 -14.61
N ALA A 217 1.03 21.05 -13.76
CA ALA A 217 1.94 19.93 -13.58
C ALA A 217 1.23 18.70 -13.03
N LEU A 218 0.33 18.84 -12.05
CA LEU A 218 -0.51 17.73 -11.59
C LEU A 218 -1.41 17.15 -12.70
N LEU A 219 -1.76 17.96 -13.71
CA LEU A 219 -2.43 17.53 -14.93
C LEU A 219 -1.44 17.09 -16.03
N ASN A 220 -0.27 16.58 -15.64
CA ASN A 220 0.77 16.03 -16.52
C ASN A 220 1.37 17.04 -17.52
N THR A 221 1.47 18.31 -17.13
CA THR A 221 2.12 19.35 -17.96
C THR A 221 3.51 19.70 -17.42
N HIS A 222 4.56 19.37 -18.17
CA HIS A 222 5.91 19.86 -17.88
C HIS A 222 6.02 21.35 -18.21
N SER A 223 6.66 22.13 -17.33
CA SER A 223 6.96 23.54 -17.59
C SER A 223 8.33 23.95 -17.06
N SER A 224 8.94 24.95 -17.69
CA SER A 224 10.13 25.63 -17.17
C SER A 224 9.96 27.15 -17.26
N ARG A 225 10.48 27.87 -16.26
CA ARG A 225 10.45 29.33 -16.23
C ARG A 225 11.61 29.90 -15.44
N LYS A 226 12.21 30.96 -15.98
CA LYS A 226 13.18 31.79 -15.25
C LYS A 226 12.46 32.67 -14.24
N ARG A 227 12.83 32.58 -12.97
CA ARG A 227 12.26 33.39 -11.89
C ARG A 227 13.29 33.76 -10.83
N PRO A 228 13.20 34.95 -10.23
CA PRO A 228 14.00 35.30 -9.08
C PRO A 228 13.50 34.53 -7.84
N LEU A 229 14.41 33.94 -7.08
CA LEU A 229 14.12 33.29 -5.81
C LEU A 229 14.94 33.92 -4.68
N LEU A 230 14.34 33.98 -3.49
CA LEU A 230 14.98 34.48 -2.27
C LEU A 230 15.81 33.37 -1.63
N LEU A 231 17.12 33.59 -1.50
CA LEU A 231 18.04 32.72 -0.79
C LEU A 231 17.98 32.96 0.73
N ASN A 232 18.46 31.99 1.50
CA ASN A 232 18.48 32.02 2.96
C ASN A 232 19.40 33.13 3.53
N ASP A 233 20.37 33.60 2.74
CA ASP A 233 21.21 34.76 3.08
C ASP A 233 20.50 36.12 2.85
N GLY A 234 19.25 36.09 2.37
CA GLY A 234 18.44 37.27 2.07
C GLY A 234 18.66 37.86 0.67
N SER A 235 19.55 37.27 -0.14
CA SER A 235 19.81 37.73 -1.50
C SER A 235 18.81 37.14 -2.51
N TRP A 236 18.53 37.88 -3.58
CA TRP A 236 17.71 37.40 -4.70
C TRP A 236 18.60 36.93 -5.84
N LYS A 237 18.36 35.73 -6.36
CA LYS A 237 19.09 35.18 -7.51
C LYS A 237 18.14 34.60 -8.56
N GLN A 238 18.56 34.64 -9.82
CA GLN A 238 17.79 34.09 -10.94
C GLN A 238 18.00 32.58 -11.02
N PHE A 239 16.90 31.85 -11.17
CA PHE A 239 16.89 30.41 -11.37
C PHE A 239 16.02 30.03 -12.56
N GLU A 240 16.46 29.04 -13.31
CA GLU A 240 15.58 28.27 -14.17
C GLU A 240 14.86 27.23 -13.31
N HIS A 241 13.56 27.40 -13.14
CA HIS A 241 12.70 26.53 -12.36
C HIS A 241 11.92 25.61 -13.29
N HIS A 242 12.11 24.30 -13.13
CA HIS A 242 11.40 23.25 -13.86
C HIS A 242 10.38 22.57 -12.96
N LEU A 243 9.16 22.36 -13.44
CA LEU A 243 8.13 21.53 -12.82
C LEU A 243 7.89 20.30 -13.68
N ILE A 244 8.34 19.14 -13.21
CA ILE A 244 8.32 17.88 -13.94
C ILE A 244 7.29 16.97 -13.27
N PRO A 245 6.19 16.62 -13.95
CA PRO A 245 5.23 15.67 -13.42
C PRO A 245 5.85 14.27 -13.33
N LEU A 246 5.63 13.62 -12.19
CA LEU A 246 5.94 12.21 -11.98
C LEU A 246 4.62 11.44 -12.11
N THR A 247 4.51 10.65 -13.19
CA THR A 247 3.28 9.96 -13.55
C THR A 247 3.37 8.45 -13.34
N GLN A 248 2.22 7.85 -13.06
CA GLN A 248 1.99 6.41 -13.11
C GLN A 248 0.74 6.19 -13.96
N GLY A 249 0.92 5.58 -15.14
CA GLY A 249 -0.15 5.52 -16.14
C GLY A 249 -0.55 6.92 -16.64
N LEU A 250 -1.83 7.27 -16.47
CA LEU A 250 -2.39 8.58 -16.85
C LEU A 250 -2.43 9.58 -15.69
N GLU A 251 -2.10 9.16 -14.47
CA GLU A 251 -2.21 10.00 -13.26
C GLU A 251 -0.85 10.52 -12.81
N THR A 252 -0.81 11.77 -12.37
CA THR A 252 0.38 12.38 -11.75
C THR A 252 0.31 12.18 -10.24
N PHE A 253 1.24 11.44 -9.66
CA PHE A 253 1.26 11.19 -8.21
C PHE A 253 2.12 12.21 -7.44
N ALA A 254 3.05 12.89 -8.12
CA ALA A 254 3.90 13.93 -7.53
C ALA A 254 4.49 14.84 -8.61
N VAL A 255 5.05 15.98 -8.19
CA VAL A 255 5.77 16.91 -9.07
C VAL A 255 7.18 17.10 -8.53
N LEU A 256 8.19 16.83 -9.36
CA LEU A 256 9.59 17.17 -9.12
C LEU A 256 9.82 18.62 -9.52
N GLU A 257 10.32 19.44 -8.61
CA GLU A 257 10.73 20.82 -8.92
C GLU A 257 12.22 20.98 -8.80
N VAL A 258 12.84 21.47 -9.86
CA VAL A 258 14.29 21.62 -9.97
C VAL A 258 14.63 23.10 -10.19
N PHE A 259 15.59 23.60 -9.43
CA PHE A 259 16.04 24.98 -9.42
C PHE A 259 17.50 25.06 -9.87
N ILE A 260 17.72 25.48 -11.11
CA ILE A 260 19.06 25.59 -11.70
C ILE A 260 19.49 27.05 -11.66
N PRO A 261 20.58 27.41 -10.98
CA PRO A 261 21.05 28.79 -10.93
C PRO A 261 21.48 29.25 -12.33
N LEU A 262 21.11 30.48 -12.69
CA LEU A 262 21.54 31.16 -13.90
C LEU A 262 22.76 32.07 -13.65
#